data_AF-A0A822ANQ0-F1
#
_entry.id   AF-A0A822ANQ0-F1
#
_cell.length_a   1.000
_cell.length_b   1.000
_cell.length_c   1.000
_cell.angle_alpha   90.00
_cell.angle_beta   90.00
_cell.angle_gamma   90.00
#
_symmetry.space_group_name_H-M   'P 1'
#
loop_
_entity.id
_entity.type
_entity.pdbx_description
1 polymer ?
#
loop_
_entity_poly.entity_id
_entity_poly.type
_entity_poly.pdbx_seq_one_letter_code
_entity_poly.pdbx_strand_id
1 'polypeptide(L)'
;MADSLTTLSTTLTKIIMPIIITIGVIGNILNIIILTRPTLRHHPCSYYFLALGFNDLFYCVSLIYSLLTHGYQIHPEYSSLFWCKVLFTIASLLPFISAYLIVLASVDRFCASSTNARLRNWNNTVVARSAILIMITFWCLFHINTLVLCELNFADYIGCGIRLKTLYNQILTIIEAVLFAILAPCLMALFGMLTILNTKQVRLLPKAKSSYRRTEGQLIRMLLIQVATYLVLNIPLCVTY
;
A
#
# COMPACT_ATOMS: atom_id res chain seq x y z
N MET A 1 -18.84 18.01 24.42
CA MET A 1 -17.72 18.14 23.46
C MET A 1 -17.37 16.81 22.81
N ALA A 2 -17.16 15.72 23.57
CA ALA A 2 -16.91 14.39 23.00
C ALA A 2 -18.02 13.90 22.04
N ASP A 3 -19.29 14.07 22.40
CA ASP A 3 -20.44 13.64 21.56
C ASP A 3 -20.54 14.40 20.22
N SER A 4 -20.10 15.66 20.22
CA SER A 4 -20.07 16.50 19.02
C SER A 4 -19.00 16.00 18.04
N LEU A 5 -17.84 15.58 18.56
CA LEU A 5 -16.74 15.03 17.76
C LEU A 5 -17.06 13.64 17.20
N THR A 6 -17.68 12.76 17.99
CA THR A 6 -18.07 11.42 17.52
C THR A 6 -19.15 11.49 16.45
N THR A 7 -20.13 12.39 16.62
CA THR A 7 -21.18 12.65 15.61
C THR A 7 -20.59 13.21 14.32
N LEU A 8 -19.64 14.15 14.43
CA LEU A 8 -18.94 14.71 13.28
C LEU A 8 -18.11 13.64 12.56
N SER A 9 -17.31 12.85 13.29
CA SER A 9 -16.52 11.76 12.73
C SER A 9 -17.39 10.73 12.00
N THR A 10 -18.50 10.32 12.60
CA THR A 10 -19.45 9.37 11.99
C THR A 10 -20.05 9.93 10.71
N THR A 11 -20.44 11.20 10.71
CA THR A 11 -21.03 11.87 9.54
C THR A 11 -20.02 12.00 8.41
N LEU A 12 -18.78 12.38 8.73
CA LEU A 12 -17.69 12.46 7.75
C LEU A 12 -17.38 11.09 7.17
N THR A 13 -17.29 10.04 7.98
CA THR A 13 -17.06 8.65 7.51
C THR A 13 -18.14 8.21 6.52
N LYS A 14 -19.42 8.49 6.80
CA LYS A 14 -20.55 8.15 5.91
C LYS A 14 -20.48 8.84 4.54
N ILE A 15 -19.85 10.01 4.45
CA ILE A 15 -19.76 10.77 3.19
C ILE A 15 -18.46 10.45 2.46
N ILE A 16 -17.34 10.47 3.17
CA ILE A 16 -15.99 10.38 2.60
C ILE A 16 -15.66 8.95 2.17
N MET A 17 -15.97 7.94 2.98
CA MET A 17 -15.59 6.56 2.66
C MET A 17 -16.24 6.04 1.37
N PRO A 18 -17.55 6.24 1.09
CA PRO A 18 -18.13 5.85 -0.19
C PRO A 18 -17.47 6.53 -1.39
N ILE A 19 -17.07 7.80 -1.26
CA ILE A 19 -16.37 8.53 -2.32
C ILE A 19 -14.99 7.89 -2.57
N ILE A 20 -14.24 7.60 -1.50
CA ILE A 20 -12.94 6.92 -1.60
C ILE A 20 -13.09 5.54 -2.24
N ILE A 21 -14.07 4.75 -1.81
CA ILE A 21 -14.32 3.40 -2.32
C ILE A 21 -14.67 3.44 -3.81
N THR A 22 -15.60 4.32 -4.22
CA THR A 22 -16.02 4.44 -5.62
C THR A 22 -14.89 4.89 -6.53
N ILE A 23 -14.17 5.94 -6.16
CA ILE A 23 -13.00 6.41 -6.91
C ILE A 23 -11.90 5.35 -6.93
N GLY A 24 -11.64 4.70 -5.79
CA GLY A 24 -10.64 3.64 -5.65
C GLY A 24 -10.93 2.43 -6.54
N VAL A 25 -12.17 1.95 -6.56
CA VAL A 25 -12.58 0.82 -7.40
C VAL A 25 -12.47 1.17 -8.88
N ILE A 26 -13.06 2.29 -9.30
CA ILE A 26 -13.02 2.71 -10.71
C ILE A 26 -11.58 2.95 -11.17
N GLY A 27 -10.80 3.69 -10.37
CA GLY A 27 -9.41 4.02 -10.67
C GLY A 27 -8.52 2.79 -10.81
N ASN A 28 -8.63 1.84 -9.86
CA ASN A 28 -7.82 0.62 -9.90
C ASN A 28 -8.24 -0.34 -11.03
N ILE A 29 -9.54 -0.48 -11.33
CA ILE A 29 -9.99 -1.26 -12.49
C ILE A 29 -9.44 -0.68 -13.79
N LEU A 30 -9.54 0.64 -13.99
CA LEU A 30 -8.99 1.30 -15.17
C LEU A 30 -7.48 1.12 -15.26
N ASN A 31 -6.77 1.24 -14.14
CA ASN A 31 -5.33 1.02 -14.07
C ASN A 31 -4.95 -0.41 -14.51
N ILE A 32 -5.65 -1.42 -14.01
CA ILE A 32 -5.47 -2.83 -14.40
C ILE A 32 -5.73 -3.03 -15.91
N ILE A 33 -6.83 -2.49 -16.43
CA ILE A 33 -7.17 -2.60 -17.87
C ILE A 33 -6.08 -1.96 -18.74
N ILE A 34 -5.54 -0.80 -18.34
CA ILE A 34 -4.48 -0.12 -19.08
C ILE A 34 -3.17 -0.90 -19.01
N LEU A 35 -2.74 -1.29 -17.81
CA LEU A 35 -1.44 -1.94 -17.59
C LEU A 35 -1.37 -3.37 -18.14
N THR A 36 -2.53 -4.02 -18.33
CA THR A 36 -2.60 -5.34 -18.99
C THR A 36 -2.48 -5.26 -20.52
N ARG A 37 -2.36 -4.07 -21.13
CA ARG A 37 -2.12 -3.97 -22.58
C ARG A 37 -0.73 -4.48 -22.97
N PRO A 38 -0.57 -5.16 -24.13
CA PRO A 38 0.72 -5.72 -24.56
C PRO A 38 1.87 -4.71 -24.59
N THR A 39 1.58 -3.45 -24.92
CA THR A 39 2.55 -2.35 -24.94
C THR A 39 3.19 -2.07 -23.58
N LEU A 40 2.49 -2.35 -22.48
CA LEU A 40 2.94 -2.07 -21.11
C LEU A 40 3.51 -3.31 -20.40
N ARG A 41 3.15 -4.53 -20.85
CA ARG A 41 3.62 -5.79 -20.25
C ARG A 41 5.12 -6.07 -20.40
N HIS A 42 5.79 -5.36 -21.29
CA HIS A 42 7.24 -5.46 -21.47
C HIS A 42 8.03 -4.69 -20.40
N HIS A 43 7.38 -3.77 -19.67
CA HIS A 43 8.01 -2.97 -18.64
C HIS A 43 7.88 -3.67 -17.27
N PRO A 44 8.99 -3.95 -16.56
CA PRO A 44 8.94 -4.60 -15.25
C PRO A 44 8.10 -3.84 -14.22
N CYS A 45 8.19 -2.50 -14.21
CA CYS A 45 7.40 -1.65 -13.31
C CYS A 45 5.88 -1.79 -13.47
N SER A 46 5.40 -2.13 -14.66
CA SER A 46 3.97 -2.36 -14.88
C SER A 46 3.44 -3.51 -14.03
N TYR A 47 4.26 -4.52 -13.70
CA TYR A 47 3.84 -5.64 -12.85
C TYR A 47 3.63 -5.22 -11.40
N TYR A 48 4.48 -4.34 -10.84
CA TYR A 48 4.27 -3.83 -9.49
C TYR A 48 2.99 -2.99 -9.40
N PHE A 49 2.73 -2.13 -10.39
CA PHE A 49 1.49 -1.34 -10.42
C PHE A 49 0.24 -2.18 -10.69
N LEU A 50 0.38 -3.27 -11.46
CA LEU A 50 -0.72 -4.21 -11.66
C LEU A 50 -1.05 -4.95 -10.36
N ALA A 51 -0.04 -5.47 -9.66
CA ALA A 51 -0.20 -6.10 -8.36
C ALA A 51 -0.79 -5.12 -7.33
N LEU A 52 -0.34 -3.86 -7.36
CA LEU A 52 -0.87 -2.78 -6.51
C LEU A 52 -2.35 -2.55 -6.79
N GLY A 53 -2.74 -2.45 -8.06
CA GLY A 53 -4.14 -2.27 -8.45
C GLY A 53 -5.04 -3.41 -7.95
N PHE A 54 -4.59 -4.67 -8.05
CA PHE A 54 -5.33 -5.80 -7.48
C PHE A 54 -5.42 -5.72 -5.96
N ASN A 55 -4.31 -5.44 -5.28
CA ASN A 55 -4.26 -5.30 -3.82
C ASN A 55 -5.19 -4.19 -3.32
N ASP A 56 -5.18 -3.03 -3.98
CA ASP A 56 -6.01 -1.89 -3.64
C ASP A 56 -7.51 -2.16 -3.87
N LEU A 57 -7.88 -3.02 -4.83
CA LEU A 57 -9.27 -3.48 -4.98
C LEU A 57 -9.71 -4.34 -3.79
N PHE A 58 -8.88 -5.27 -3.33
CA PHE A 58 -9.15 -6.02 -2.10
C PHE A 58 -9.23 -5.09 -0.88
N TYR A 59 -8.40 -4.04 -0.86
CA TYR A 59 -8.44 -3.06 0.22
C TYR A 59 -9.73 -2.23 0.21
N CYS A 60 -10.25 -1.88 -0.97
CA CYS A 60 -11.56 -1.23 -1.09
C CYS A 60 -12.69 -2.08 -0.46
N VAL A 61 -12.64 -3.40 -0.58
CA VAL A 61 -13.59 -4.30 0.12
C VAL A 61 -13.43 -4.20 1.64
N SER A 62 -12.19 -4.10 2.13
CA SER A 62 -11.89 -3.88 3.55
C SER A 62 -12.46 -2.54 4.06
N LEU A 63 -12.40 -1.50 3.24
CA LEU A 63 -12.99 -0.19 3.54
C LEU A 63 -14.53 -0.22 3.62
N ILE A 64 -15.20 -1.12 2.88
CA ILE A 64 -16.65 -1.31 3.02
C ILE A 64 -16.98 -1.79 4.44
N TYR A 65 -16.22 -2.75 4.98
CA TYR A 65 -16.42 -3.20 6.36
C TYR A 65 -16.17 -2.08 7.38
N SER A 66 -15.13 -1.27 7.16
CA SER A 66 -14.85 -0.08 7.99
C SER A 66 -15.99 0.94 7.94
N LEU A 67 -16.60 1.16 6.77
CA LEU A 67 -17.77 2.02 6.60
C LEU A 67 -19.01 1.47 7.34
N LEU A 68 -19.28 0.17 7.27
CA LEU A 68 -20.37 -0.45 8.02
C LEU A 68 -20.17 -0.25 9.53
N THR A 69 -18.95 -0.48 10.00
CA THR A 69 -18.55 -0.39 11.41
C THR A 69 -18.66 1.04 11.94
N HIS A 70 -17.88 1.96 11.37
CA HIS A 70 -17.75 3.31 11.92
C HIS A 70 -18.83 4.26 11.40
N GLY A 71 -19.33 4.03 10.18
CA GLY A 71 -20.42 4.82 9.62
C GLY A 71 -21.77 4.37 10.15
N TYR A 72 -22.11 3.09 10.01
CA TYR A 72 -23.46 2.61 10.27
C TYR A 72 -23.63 1.91 11.62
N GLN A 73 -22.56 1.77 12.43
CA GLN A 73 -22.58 1.05 13.71
C GLN A 73 -23.03 -0.41 13.55
N ILE A 74 -22.76 -0.98 12.37
CA ILE A 74 -22.96 -2.40 12.06
C ILE A 74 -21.60 -3.07 12.23
N HIS A 75 -21.50 -4.04 13.14
CA HIS A 75 -20.23 -4.67 13.52
C HIS A 75 -20.12 -6.13 13.05
N PRO A 76 -19.79 -6.39 11.76
CA PRO A 76 -19.54 -7.74 11.26
C PRO A 76 -18.47 -8.49 12.06
N GLU A 77 -17.49 -7.76 12.59
CA GLU A 77 -16.38 -8.30 13.38
C GLU A 77 -16.86 -9.00 14.66
N TYR A 78 -18.02 -8.64 15.21
CA TYR A 78 -18.57 -9.30 16.42
C TYR A 78 -19.39 -10.54 16.09
N SER A 79 -19.63 -10.84 14.81
CA SER A 79 -20.38 -12.04 14.42
C SER A 79 -19.65 -13.32 14.83
N SER A 80 -18.32 -13.34 14.76
CA SER A 80 -17.50 -14.45 15.24
C SER A 80 -16.05 -14.03 15.47
N LEU A 81 -15.33 -14.76 16.33
CA LEU A 81 -13.89 -14.58 16.50
C LEU A 81 -13.12 -14.74 15.18
N PHE A 82 -13.59 -15.62 14.30
CA PHE A 82 -13.01 -15.82 12.98
C PHE A 82 -13.10 -14.54 12.12
N TRP A 83 -14.29 -13.94 12.03
CA TRP A 83 -14.50 -12.70 11.27
C TRP A 83 -13.70 -11.53 11.84
N CYS A 84 -13.65 -11.38 13.17
CA CYS A 84 -12.80 -10.38 13.81
C CYS A 84 -11.33 -10.52 13.37
N LYS A 85 -10.75 -11.72 13.54
CA LYS A 85 -9.35 -11.99 13.17
C LYS A 85 -9.06 -11.71 11.71
N VAL A 86 -9.92 -12.19 10.81
CA VAL A 86 -9.72 -12.06 9.36
C VAL A 86 -9.85 -10.60 8.92
N LEU A 87 -10.92 -9.90 9.32
CA LEU A 87 -11.16 -8.52 8.90
C LEU A 87 -10.07 -7.58 9.44
N PHE A 88 -9.68 -7.73 10.71
CA PHE A 88 -8.61 -6.95 11.30
C PHE A 88 -7.27 -7.19 10.59
N THR A 89 -6.91 -8.47 10.38
CA THR A 89 -5.65 -8.81 9.70
C THR A 89 -5.62 -8.29 8.27
N ILE A 90 -6.71 -8.43 7.50
CA ILE A 90 -6.77 -7.93 6.12
C ILE A 90 -6.67 -6.40 6.09
N ALA A 91 -7.37 -5.70 7.00
CA ALA A 91 -7.33 -4.24 7.10
C ALA A 91 -5.93 -3.72 7.43
N SER A 92 -5.12 -4.47 8.18
CA SER A 92 -3.72 -4.14 8.45
C SER A 92 -2.76 -4.57 7.34
N LEU A 93 -2.93 -5.77 6.78
CA LEU A 93 -2.00 -6.37 5.81
C LEU A 93 -2.04 -5.69 4.44
N LEU A 94 -3.23 -5.38 3.92
CA LEU A 94 -3.35 -4.86 2.56
C LEU A 94 -2.67 -3.50 2.38
N PRO A 95 -2.82 -2.51 3.28
CA PRO A 95 -2.05 -1.26 3.21
C PRO A 95 -0.54 -1.48 3.21
N PHE A 96 -0.04 -2.42 4.02
CA PHE A 96 1.39 -2.77 4.02
C PHE A 96 1.84 -3.29 2.66
N ILE A 97 1.10 -4.23 2.08
CA ILE A 97 1.41 -4.74 0.74
C ILE A 97 1.44 -3.60 -0.28
N SER A 98 0.45 -2.69 -0.26
CA SER A 98 0.43 -1.53 -1.17
C SER A 98 1.67 -0.65 -1.01
N ALA A 99 2.04 -0.33 0.23
CA ALA A 99 3.23 0.48 0.50
C ALA A 99 4.50 -0.20 -0.04
N TYR A 100 4.72 -1.47 0.27
CA TYR A 100 5.94 -2.16 -0.17
C TYR A 100 5.94 -2.49 -1.66
N LEU A 101 4.79 -2.57 -2.33
CA LEU A 101 4.72 -2.62 -3.81
C LEU A 101 5.22 -1.32 -4.44
N ILE A 102 4.89 -0.17 -3.86
CA ILE A 102 5.41 1.14 -4.31
C ILE A 102 6.92 1.25 -4.02
N VAL A 103 7.40 0.71 -2.91
CA VAL A 103 8.85 0.61 -2.63
C VAL A 103 9.55 -0.22 -3.70
N LEU A 104 9.05 -1.42 -4.02
CA LEU A 104 9.65 -2.26 -5.07
C LEU A 104 9.60 -1.58 -6.44
N ALA A 105 8.50 -0.91 -6.79
CA ALA A 105 8.43 -0.11 -8.00
C ALA A 105 9.49 1.01 -8.02
N SER A 106 9.75 1.65 -6.88
CA SER A 106 10.79 2.67 -6.75
C SER A 106 12.20 2.10 -6.93
N VAL A 107 12.47 0.93 -6.34
CA VAL A 107 13.73 0.19 -6.53
C VAL A 107 13.92 -0.19 -7.99
N ASP A 108 12.89 -0.72 -8.65
CA ASP A 108 12.93 -1.08 -10.07
C ASP A 108 13.27 0.11 -10.95
N ARG A 109 12.63 1.26 -10.71
CA ARG A 109 12.92 2.51 -11.44
C ARG A 109 14.34 3.02 -11.17
N PHE A 110 14.85 2.87 -9.94
CA PHE A 110 16.24 3.18 -9.62
C PHE A 110 17.21 2.27 -10.39
N CYS A 111 16.97 0.96 -10.40
CA CYS A 111 17.75 -0.01 -11.16
C CYS A 111 17.73 0.30 -12.67
N ALA A 112 16.56 0.63 -13.21
CA ALA A 112 16.37 0.99 -14.61
C ALA A 112 17.13 2.27 -15.01
N SER A 113 17.18 3.25 -14.12
CA SER A 113 17.84 4.55 -14.36
C SER A 113 19.35 4.53 -14.09
N SER A 114 19.87 3.51 -13.40
CA SER A 114 21.30 3.40 -13.08
C SER A 114 22.18 3.26 -14.32
N THR A 115 23.35 3.91 -14.30
CA THR A 115 24.40 3.76 -15.32
C THR A 115 25.15 2.42 -15.20
N ASN A 116 25.10 1.78 -14.02
CA ASN A 116 25.75 0.51 -13.78
C ASN A 116 24.96 -0.64 -14.44
N ALA A 117 25.61 -1.34 -15.38
CA ALA A 117 25.02 -2.45 -16.12
C ALA A 117 24.52 -3.60 -15.22
N ARG A 118 25.19 -3.85 -14.07
CA ARG A 118 24.76 -4.89 -13.11
C ARG A 118 23.42 -4.53 -12.47
N LEU A 119 23.27 -3.29 -12.03
CA LEU A 119 22.01 -2.79 -11.44
C LEU A 119 20.89 -2.76 -12.48
N ARG A 120 21.19 -2.34 -13.71
CA ARG A 120 20.20 -2.33 -14.80
C ARG A 120 19.69 -3.73 -15.16
N ASN A 121 20.51 -4.76 -15.00
CA ASN A 121 20.10 -6.15 -15.25
C ASN A 121 19.00 -6.65 -14.28
N TRP A 122 18.85 -6.00 -13.12
CA TRP A 122 17.78 -6.31 -12.17
C TRP A 122 16.42 -5.79 -12.60
N ASN A 123 16.36 -4.79 -13.49
CA ASN A 123 15.13 -4.31 -14.12
C ASN A 123 14.68 -5.32 -15.20
N ASN A 124 14.13 -6.45 -14.74
CA ASN A 124 13.65 -7.56 -15.56
C ASN A 124 12.28 -8.01 -15.05
N THR A 125 11.39 -8.40 -15.96
CA THR A 125 10.03 -8.86 -15.65
C THR A 125 10.01 -10.15 -14.83
N VAL A 126 11.00 -11.04 -15.01
CA VAL A 126 11.12 -12.26 -14.20
C VAL A 126 11.47 -11.90 -12.76
N VAL A 127 12.46 -11.04 -12.58
CA VAL A 127 12.86 -10.53 -11.25
C VAL A 127 11.68 -9.82 -10.59
N ALA A 128 10.94 -8.99 -11.32
CA ALA A 128 9.78 -8.28 -10.79
C ALA A 128 8.69 -9.22 -10.28
N ARG A 129 8.33 -10.26 -11.05
CA ARG A 129 7.33 -11.25 -10.64
C ARG A 129 7.77 -12.02 -9.39
N SER A 130 9.03 -12.46 -9.36
CA SER A 130 9.60 -13.14 -8.18
C SER A 130 9.63 -12.24 -6.96
N ALA A 131 10.03 -10.96 -7.12
CA ALA A 131 10.09 -10.00 -6.03
C ALA A 131 8.69 -9.70 -5.45
N ILE A 132 7.67 -9.56 -6.30
CA ILE A 132 6.27 -9.39 -5.86
C ILE A 132 5.83 -10.59 -5.02
N LEU A 133 6.07 -11.81 -5.51
CA LEU A 133 5.65 -13.03 -4.82
C LEU A 133 6.36 -13.17 -3.46
N ILE A 134 7.68 -12.99 -3.43
CA ILE A 134 8.47 -13.05 -2.19
C ILE A 134 7.97 -12.01 -1.18
N MET A 135 7.71 -10.78 -1.63
CA MET A 135 7.30 -9.70 -0.74
C MET A 135 5.89 -9.90 -0.19
N ILE A 136 4.93 -10.32 -1.02
CA ILE A 136 3.58 -10.68 -0.55
C ILE A 136 3.66 -11.83 0.45
N THR A 137 4.40 -12.90 0.15
CA THR A 137 4.57 -14.02 1.08
C THR A 137 5.20 -13.57 2.40
N PHE A 138 6.24 -12.74 2.35
CA PHE A 138 6.91 -12.21 3.54
C PHE A 138 5.93 -11.43 4.44
N TRP A 139 5.15 -10.51 3.88
CA TRP A 139 4.20 -9.71 4.67
C TRP A 139 3.03 -10.54 5.17
N CYS A 140 2.54 -11.50 4.38
CA CYS A 140 1.53 -12.46 4.85
C CYS A 140 2.05 -13.24 6.06
N LEU A 141 3.28 -13.76 6.02
CA LEU A 141 3.89 -14.50 7.13
C LEU A 141 4.09 -13.61 8.37
N PHE A 142 4.54 -12.37 8.17
CA PHE A 142 4.71 -11.40 9.25
C PHE A 142 3.39 -11.14 9.99
N HIS A 143 2.30 -10.90 9.25
CA HIS A 143 0.96 -10.63 9.79
C HIS A 143 0.21 -11.87 10.30
N ILE A 144 0.77 -13.08 10.20
CA ILE A 144 0.22 -14.25 10.92
C ILE A 144 0.19 -13.98 12.43
N ASN A 145 1.18 -13.25 12.97
CA ASN A 145 1.19 -12.88 14.38
C ASN A 145 -0.02 -12.00 14.72
N THR A 146 -0.31 -11.00 13.90
CA THR A 146 -1.51 -10.14 14.02
C THR A 146 -2.79 -10.99 14.04
N LEU A 147 -2.90 -11.99 13.15
CA LEU A 147 -4.05 -12.90 13.07
C LEU A 147 -4.23 -13.77 14.32
N VAL A 148 -3.12 -14.26 14.90
CA VAL A 148 -3.15 -15.10 16.10
C VAL A 148 -3.50 -14.30 17.34
N LEU A 149 -2.91 -13.10 17.48
CA LEU A 149 -3.00 -12.24 18.67
C LEU A 149 -4.27 -11.38 18.72
N CYS A 150 -4.98 -11.23 17.60
CA CYS A 150 -6.23 -10.50 17.55
C CYS A 150 -7.33 -11.27 18.31
N GLU A 151 -8.00 -10.59 19.23
CA GLU A 151 -9.08 -11.18 20.04
C GLU A 151 -10.30 -10.27 20.10
N LEU A 152 -11.43 -10.85 20.46
CA LEU A 152 -12.62 -10.09 20.86
C LEU A 152 -12.41 -9.54 22.27
N ASN A 153 -12.50 -8.22 22.38
CA ASN A 153 -12.48 -7.51 23.64
C ASN A 153 -13.93 -7.36 24.11
N PHE A 154 -14.23 -7.92 25.28
CA PHE A 154 -15.54 -7.80 25.94
C PHE A 154 -15.45 -7.08 27.30
N ALA A 155 -14.23 -6.78 27.77
CA ALA A 155 -13.99 -6.34 29.14
C ALA A 155 -14.18 -4.82 29.35
N ASP A 156 -13.73 -4.01 28.39
CA ASP A 156 -13.72 -2.53 28.51
C ASP A 156 -14.61 -1.85 27.46
N TYR A 157 -14.70 -2.43 26.26
CA TYR A 157 -15.61 -2.08 25.17
C TYR A 157 -15.72 -3.30 24.24
N ILE A 158 -16.88 -3.51 23.60
CA ILE A 158 -17.00 -4.54 22.55
C ILE A 158 -16.16 -4.04 21.37
N GLY A 159 -15.09 -4.77 21.05
CA GLY A 159 -14.10 -4.36 20.06
C GLY A 159 -13.26 -5.51 19.53
N CYS A 160 -12.79 -5.42 18.29
CA CYS A 160 -11.87 -6.38 17.68
C CYS A 160 -10.47 -5.77 17.59
N GLY A 161 -9.45 -6.42 18.15
CA GLY A 161 -8.08 -5.92 18.07
C GLY A 161 -7.07 -6.68 18.92
N ILE A 162 -5.81 -6.23 18.91
CA ILE A 162 -4.74 -6.81 19.73
C ILE A 162 -4.79 -6.21 21.14
N ARG A 163 -4.78 -7.06 22.16
CA ARG A 163 -4.69 -6.60 23.56
C ARG A 163 -3.26 -6.18 23.90
N LEU A 164 -3.03 -4.89 24.16
CA LEU A 164 -1.72 -4.33 24.53
C LEU A 164 -1.29 -4.60 25.99
N LYS A 165 -1.65 -5.78 26.54
CA LYS A 165 -1.33 -6.16 27.94
C LYS A 165 0.08 -6.72 28.09
N THR A 166 0.61 -7.35 27.05
CA THR A 166 1.94 -7.98 27.10
C THR A 166 2.96 -7.09 26.41
N LEU A 167 4.20 -7.12 26.89
CA LEU A 167 5.33 -6.43 26.26
C LEU A 167 5.50 -6.84 24.79
N TYR A 168 5.28 -8.12 24.49
CA TYR A 168 5.35 -8.65 23.12
C TYR A 168 4.34 -7.97 22.18
N ASN A 169 3.07 -7.82 22.59
CA ASN A 169 2.04 -7.20 21.77
C ASN A 169 2.34 -5.71 21.54
N GLN A 170 2.83 -5.01 22.57
CA GLN A 170 3.24 -3.61 22.45
C GLN A 170 4.40 -3.45 21.46
N ILE A 171 5.43 -4.28 21.59
CA ILE A 171 6.59 -4.26 20.69
C ILE A 171 6.16 -4.56 19.25
N LEU A 172 5.30 -5.57 19.03
CA LEU A 172 4.82 -5.93 17.70
C LEU A 172 4.08 -4.76 17.03
N THR A 173 3.15 -4.11 17.75
CA THR A 173 2.41 -2.95 17.23
C THR A 173 3.33 -1.76 16.94
N ILE A 174 4.35 -1.51 17.77
CA ILE A 174 5.35 -0.46 17.51
C ILE A 174 6.18 -0.80 16.26
N ILE A 175 6.61 -2.05 16.11
CA ILE A 175 7.35 -2.50 14.92
C ILE A 175 6.49 -2.32 13.66
N GLU A 176 5.23 -2.75 13.69
CA GLU A 176 4.29 -2.53 12.59
C GLU A 176 4.19 -1.03 12.23
N ALA A 177 3.97 -0.16 13.21
CA ALA A 177 3.89 1.27 13.00
C ALA A 177 5.17 1.85 12.38
N VAL A 178 6.35 1.48 12.89
CA VAL A 178 7.65 1.94 12.36
C VAL A 178 7.88 1.44 10.93
N LEU A 179 7.57 0.18 10.65
CA LEU A 179 7.73 -0.41 9.31
C LEU A 179 6.83 0.28 8.29
N PHE A 180 5.61 0.65 8.68
CA PHE A 180 4.65 1.27 7.78
C PHE A 180 4.84 2.79 7.63
N ALA A 181 4.97 3.51 8.75
CA ALA A 181 4.93 4.97 8.80
C ALA A 181 6.32 5.62 8.62
N ILE A 182 7.41 4.86 8.83
CA ILE A 182 8.77 5.39 8.71
C ILE A 182 9.53 4.67 7.59
N LEU A 183 9.70 3.35 7.70
CA LEU A 183 10.58 2.62 6.79
C LEU A 183 10.11 2.68 5.34
N ALA A 184 8.85 2.38 5.06
CA ALA A 184 8.29 2.44 3.71
C ALA A 184 8.46 3.85 3.07
N PRO A 185 7.98 4.95 3.70
CA PRO A 185 8.25 6.32 3.28
C PRO A 185 9.72 6.64 2.99
N CYS A 186 10.63 6.29 3.91
CA CYS A 186 12.05 6.56 3.77
C CYS A 186 12.63 5.85 2.55
N LEU A 187 12.28 4.58 2.33
CA LEU A 187 12.73 3.82 1.17
C LEU A 187 12.15 4.39 -0.13
N MET A 188 10.85 4.72 -0.17
CA MET A 188 10.22 5.36 -1.33
C MET A 188 10.90 6.69 -1.68
N ALA A 189 11.15 7.55 -0.68
CA ALA A 189 11.79 8.83 -0.87
C ALA A 189 13.24 8.67 -1.35
N LEU A 190 14.01 7.77 -0.73
CA LEU A 190 15.39 7.49 -1.11
C LEU A 190 15.48 7.02 -2.57
N PHE A 191 14.76 5.97 -2.95
CA PHE A 191 14.83 5.43 -4.31
C PHE A 191 14.18 6.35 -5.36
N GLY A 192 13.13 7.08 -4.98
CA GLY A 192 12.52 8.11 -5.83
C GLY A 192 13.50 9.24 -6.14
N MET A 193 14.21 9.75 -5.13
CA MET A 193 15.25 10.79 -5.31
C MET A 193 16.42 10.28 -6.13
N LEU A 194 16.94 9.09 -5.85
CA LEU A 194 18.00 8.48 -6.65
C LEU A 194 17.59 8.29 -8.11
N THR A 195 16.34 7.90 -8.37
CA THR A 195 15.79 7.78 -9.73
C THR A 195 15.79 9.13 -10.45
N ILE A 196 15.39 10.22 -9.78
CA ILE A 196 15.38 11.56 -10.37
C ILE A 196 16.81 12.00 -10.71
N LEU A 197 17.77 11.78 -9.80
CA LEU A 197 19.17 12.14 -10.00
C LEU A 197 19.77 11.39 -11.21
N ASN A 198 19.57 10.08 -11.29
CA ASN A 198 20.08 9.24 -12.38
C ASN A 198 19.41 9.57 -13.71
N THR A 199 18.11 9.84 -13.71
CA THR A 199 17.37 10.17 -14.94
C THR A 199 17.84 11.49 -15.56
N LYS A 200 18.24 12.47 -14.73
CA LYS A 200 18.84 13.72 -15.23
C LYS A 200 20.16 13.47 -15.97
N GLN A 201 20.98 12.53 -15.51
CA GLN A 201 22.24 12.16 -16.15
C GLN A 201 22.03 11.37 -17.45
N VAL A 202 21.07 10.43 -17.49
CA VAL A 202 20.81 9.58 -18.67
C VAL A 202 20.13 10.33 -19.82
N ARG A 203 19.38 11.41 -19.55
CA ARG A 203 18.78 12.27 -20.59
C ARG A 203 19.79 12.90 -21.55
N LEU A 204 21.07 12.94 -21.18
CA LEU A 204 22.17 13.42 -22.02
C LEU A 204 22.62 12.38 -23.08
N LEU A 205 22.13 11.13 -23.00
CA LEU A 205 22.49 10.05 -23.92
C LEU A 205 21.33 9.69 -24.89
N PRO A 206 21.55 9.73 -26.21
CA PRO A 206 20.48 9.52 -27.20
C PRO A 206 20.35 8.04 -27.58
N LYS A 207 19.56 7.21 -26.88
CA LYS A 207 19.51 5.75 -27.19
C LYS A 207 18.19 4.97 -27.06
N ALA A 208 16.99 5.57 -27.11
CA ALA A 208 15.74 4.80 -27.13
C ALA A 208 14.69 5.30 -28.14
N LYS A 209 13.90 4.39 -28.74
CA LYS A 209 12.72 4.69 -29.57
C LYS A 209 11.77 5.63 -28.82
N SER A 210 11.24 6.66 -29.50
CA SER A 210 10.46 7.74 -28.87
C SER A 210 9.23 7.25 -28.08
N SER A 211 8.56 6.20 -28.56
CA SER A 211 7.37 5.62 -27.91
C SER A 211 7.70 4.97 -26.56
N TYR A 212 8.73 4.11 -26.51
CA TYR A 212 9.20 3.47 -25.27
C TYR A 212 9.61 4.51 -24.22
N ARG A 213 10.32 5.57 -24.65
CA ARG A 213 10.73 6.68 -23.77
C ARG A 213 9.53 7.44 -23.19
N ARG A 214 8.46 7.65 -23.98
CA ARG A 214 7.24 8.31 -23.52
C ARG A 214 6.53 7.50 -22.44
N THR A 215 6.39 6.19 -22.67
CA THR A 215 5.79 5.27 -21.70
C THR A 215 6.58 5.19 -20.40
N GLU A 216 7.91 5.07 -20.47
CA GLU A 216 8.78 5.10 -19.29
C GLU A 216 8.62 6.39 -18.49
N GLY A 217 8.55 7.54 -19.17
CA GLY A 217 8.31 8.84 -18.53
C GLY A 217 6.93 8.91 -17.84
N GLN A 218 5.90 8.31 -18.42
CA GLN A 218 4.57 8.22 -17.81
C GLN A 218 4.59 7.36 -16.53
N LEU A 219 5.27 6.21 -16.56
CA LEU A 219 5.40 5.32 -15.39
C LEU A 219 6.18 5.98 -14.25
N ILE A 220 7.27 6.69 -14.55
CA ILE A 220 8.02 7.46 -13.55
C ILE A 220 7.14 8.56 -12.95
N ARG A 221 6.38 9.29 -13.77
CA ARG A 221 5.46 10.32 -13.27
C ARG A 221 4.36 9.72 -12.39
N MET A 222 3.81 8.57 -12.77
CA MET A 222 2.83 7.85 -11.96
C MET A 222 3.43 7.45 -10.60
N LEU A 223 4.64 6.90 -10.58
CA LEU A 223 5.33 6.53 -9.35
C LEU A 223 5.54 7.75 -8.44
N LEU A 224 6.06 8.86 -8.97
CA LEU A 224 6.34 10.05 -8.18
C LEU A 224 5.08 10.66 -7.57
N ILE A 225 3.96 10.63 -8.31
CA ILE A 225 2.65 11.05 -7.78
C ILE A 225 2.24 10.12 -6.63
N GLN A 226 2.33 8.80 -6.81
CA GLN A 226 1.99 7.85 -5.74
C GLN A 226 2.85 8.03 -4.49
N VAL A 227 4.17 8.22 -4.65
CA VAL A 227 5.08 8.48 -3.52
C VAL A 227 4.70 9.79 -2.82
N ALA A 228 4.48 10.88 -3.56
CA ALA A 228 4.10 12.16 -2.99
C ALA A 228 2.75 12.07 -2.24
N THR A 229 1.75 11.43 -2.84
CA THR A 229 0.44 11.21 -2.21
C THR A 229 0.57 10.34 -0.96
N TYR A 230 1.34 9.27 -1.01
CA TYR A 230 1.56 8.40 0.15
C TYR A 230 2.21 9.16 1.31
N LEU A 231 3.24 9.96 1.05
CA LEU A 231 3.89 10.78 2.08
C LEU A 231 2.92 11.78 2.70
N VAL A 232 2.17 12.53 1.89
CA VAL A 232 1.24 13.56 2.40
C VAL A 232 0.11 12.93 3.22
N LEU A 233 -0.47 11.82 2.74
CA LEU A 233 -1.63 11.20 3.38
C LEU A 233 -1.29 10.34 4.60
N ASN A 234 -0.05 9.84 4.73
CA ASN A 234 0.35 9.05 5.90
C ASN A 234 0.95 9.88 7.04
N ILE A 235 1.28 11.16 6.83
CA ILE A 235 1.75 12.04 7.91
C ILE A 235 0.78 12.07 9.11
N PRO A 236 -0.54 12.24 8.93
CA PRO A 236 -1.48 12.24 10.05
C PRO A 236 -1.51 10.91 10.81
N LEU A 237 -1.41 9.78 10.10
CA LEU A 237 -1.39 8.44 10.70
C LEU A 237 -0.18 8.24 11.61
N CYS A 238 0.99 8.74 11.21
CA CYS A 238 2.22 8.69 12.01
C CYS A 238 2.10 9.44 13.35
N VAL A 239 1.23 10.45 13.42
CA VAL A 239 0.99 11.26 14.63
C VAL A 239 -0.06 10.61 15.56
N THR A 240 -0.91 9.74 15.02
CA THR A 240 -2.00 9.09 15.77
C THR A 240 -1.65 7.72 16.35
N TYR A 241 -0.50 7.14 15.98
CA TYR A 241 0.02 5.90 16.55
C TYR A 241 0.78 6.14 17.86
#